data_AF-A0A2B2SL66-F1
#
_entry.id   AF-A0A2B2SL66-F1
#
_cell.length_a   1.000
_cell.length_b   1.000
_cell.length_c   1.000
_cell.angle_alpha   90.00
_cell.angle_beta   90.00
_cell.angle_gamma   90.00
#
_symmetry.space_group_name_H-M   'P 1'
#
loop_
_entity.id
_entity.type
_entity.pdbx_description
1 polymer ?
#
loop_
_entity_poly.entity_id
_entity_poly.type
_entity_poly.pdbx_seq_one_letter_code
_entity_poly.pdbx_strand_id
1 'polypeptide(L)'
;MKTINKYLPYFVLVSVVILDLIIFYAVMDALKVLEKELIVGLIAFLGSILGGLITLVGVNATLKHRDRELFLISATEKLLAVDKLITNLKEFSNRITIIDASSLDSENKCLSILQEAHLFYKQLDANKELIYKNIDYDKVHMIDYYQKTLGPITRKLPINEEEKDACIEKIQSIFGLLLESKNELESKYYKYKKEHSN
;
A
#
# COMPACT_ATOMS: atom_id res chain seq x y z
N MET A 1 0.62 30.14 10.18
CA MET A 1 0.80 29.73 11.59
C MET A 1 0.90 28.20 11.82
N LYS A 2 1.21 27.37 10.81
CA LYS A 2 1.33 25.88 10.96
C LYS A 2 2.78 25.36 10.96
N THR A 3 3.74 26.15 10.49
CA THR A 3 5.16 25.73 10.34
C THR A 3 5.98 25.82 11.62
N ILE A 4 5.69 26.78 12.51
CA ILE A 4 6.40 26.95 13.79
C ILE A 4 6.20 25.74 14.72
N ASN A 5 5.02 25.12 14.68
CA ASN A 5 4.66 24.01 15.57
C ASN A 5 5.40 22.70 15.24
N LYS A 6 5.96 22.57 14.04
CA LYS A 6 6.71 21.37 13.63
C LYS A 6 8.12 21.33 14.23
N TYR A 7 8.73 22.50 14.47
CA TYR A 7 10.10 22.62 15.00
C TYR A 7 10.15 22.81 16.50
N LEU A 8 9.03 23.20 17.13
CA LEU A 8 8.89 23.36 18.57
C LEU A 8 9.38 22.12 19.38
N PRO A 9 9.00 20.87 19.06
CA PRO A 9 9.50 19.71 19.82
C PRO A 9 11.00 19.49 19.68
N TYR A 10 11.58 19.79 18.50
CA TYR A 10 13.03 19.68 18.30
C TYR A 10 13.79 20.77 19.05
N PHE A 11 13.25 22.00 19.08
CA PHE A 11 13.83 23.10 19.85
C PHE A 11 13.79 22.80 21.36
N VAL A 12 12.67 22.29 21.86
CA VAL A 12 12.55 21.85 23.27
C VAL A 12 13.57 20.76 23.57
N LEU A 13 13.70 19.74 22.72
CA LEU A 13 14.64 18.64 22.93
C LEU A 13 16.10 19.12 22.92
N VAL A 14 16.49 19.97 21.96
CA VAL A 14 17.83 20.57 21.91
C VAL A 14 18.08 21.47 23.13
N SER A 15 17.09 22.25 23.56
CA SER A 15 17.24 23.12 24.75
C SER A 15 17.45 22.33 26.03
N VAL A 16 16.77 21.19 26.19
CA VAL A 16 16.97 20.28 27.33
C VAL A 16 18.38 19.69 27.30
N VAL A 17 18.85 19.22 26.14
CA VAL A 17 20.21 18.68 26.00
C VAL A 17 21.28 19.73 26.30
N ILE A 18 21.10 20.97 25.82
CA ILE A 18 22.04 22.07 26.10
C ILE A 18 22.04 22.43 27.59
N LEU A 19 20.86 22.50 28.21
CA LEU A 19 20.74 22.78 29.65
C LEU A 19 21.43 21.70 30.48
N ASP A 20 21.23 20.43 30.13
CA ASP A 20 21.90 19.30 30.78
C ASP A 20 23.43 19.38 30.64
N LEU A 21 23.94 19.75 29.46
CA LEU A 21 25.38 19.96 29.25
C LEU A 21 25.95 21.12 30.07
N ILE A 22 25.20 22.21 30.23
CA ILE A 22 25.59 23.35 31.07
C ILE A 22 25.64 22.94 32.54
N ILE A 23 24.60 22.24 33.02
CA ILE A 23 24.53 21.73 34.41
C ILE A 23 25.69 20.75 34.64
N PHE A 24 25.93 19.84 33.70
CA PHE A 24 27.02 18.88 33.75
C PHE A 24 28.39 19.59 33.87
N TYR A 25 28.64 20.61 33.05
CA TYR A 25 29.89 21.38 33.11
C TYR A 25 30.05 22.16 34.43
N ALA A 26 28.99 22.81 34.92
CA ALA A 26 29.02 23.56 36.17
C ALA A 26 29.27 22.65 37.39
N VAL A 27 28.66 21.46 37.40
CA VAL A 27 28.92 20.45 38.44
C VAL A 27 30.35 19.92 38.36
N MET A 28 30.87 19.69 37.15
CA MET A 28 32.25 19.25 36.96
C MET A 28 33.28 20.26 37.45
N ASP A 29 33.08 21.55 37.17
CA ASP A 29 33.94 22.64 37.63
C ASP A 29 33.90 22.78 39.17
N ALA A 30 32.69 22.74 39.75
CA ALA A 30 32.50 22.83 41.19
C ALA A 30 33.13 21.65 41.98
N LEU A 31 33.14 20.45 41.39
CA LEU A 31 33.68 19.25 42.03
C LEU A 31 35.18 19.02 41.78
N LYS A 32 35.86 19.86 40.99
CA LYS A 32 37.29 19.70 40.59
C LYS A 32 37.59 18.29 40.05
N VAL A 33 36.68 17.81 39.22
CA VAL A 33 36.66 16.45 38.67
C VAL A 33 37.95 16.18 37.89
N LEU A 34 38.69 15.13 38.28
CA LEU A 34 39.94 14.72 37.62
C LEU A 34 39.65 14.13 36.23
N GLU A 35 40.59 14.21 35.28
CA GLU A 35 40.46 13.69 33.90
C GLU A 35 39.85 12.26 33.82
N LYS A 36 40.13 11.43 34.84
CA LYS A 36 39.61 10.06 34.97
C LYS A 36 38.09 9.98 35.09
N GLU A 37 37.45 10.91 35.80
CA GLU A 37 36.00 10.93 36.01
C GLU A 37 35.26 11.44 34.75
N LEU A 38 35.89 12.35 33.99
CA LEU A 38 35.41 12.77 32.67
C LEU A 38 35.39 11.60 31.68
N ILE A 39 36.44 10.77 31.68
CA ILE A 39 36.50 9.54 30.86
C ILE A 39 35.38 8.57 31.24
N VAL A 40 35.09 8.40 32.53
CA VAL A 40 33.98 7.54 32.99
C VAL A 40 32.62 8.09 32.51
N GLY A 41 32.40 9.40 32.61
CA GLY A 41 31.18 10.05 32.09
C GLY A 41 31.02 9.87 30.58
N LEU A 42 32.11 9.99 29.81
CA LEU A 42 32.09 9.79 28.36
C LEU A 42 31.82 8.33 27.98
N ILE A 43 32.40 7.36 28.71
CA ILE A 43 32.11 5.93 28.52
C ILE A 43 30.65 5.63 28.85
N ALA A 44 30.10 6.19 29.94
CA ALA A 44 28.69 6.02 30.30
C ALA A 44 27.75 6.62 29.25
N PHE A 45 28.08 7.80 28.72
CA PHE A 45 27.32 8.44 27.65
C PHE A 45 27.33 7.62 26.36
N LEU A 46 28.51 7.15 25.92
CA LEU A 46 28.63 6.27 24.76
C LEU A 46 27.90 4.94 24.98
N GLY A 47 27.98 4.37 26.19
CA GLY A 47 27.23 3.18 26.59
C GLY A 47 25.72 3.38 26.49
N SER A 48 25.22 4.56 26.90
CA SER A 48 23.81 4.91 26.78
C SER A 48 23.37 5.06 25.31
N ILE A 49 24.19 5.67 24.45
CA ILE A 49 23.91 5.79 23.01
C ILE A 49 23.85 4.40 22.36
N LEU A 50 24.85 3.55 22.63
CA LEU A 50 24.91 2.18 22.11
C LEU A 50 23.74 1.34 22.62
N GLY A 51 23.39 1.45 23.90
CA GLY A 51 22.22 0.80 24.49
C GLY A 51 20.91 1.24 23.84
N GLY A 52 20.75 2.54 23.57
CA GLY A 52 19.61 3.08 22.83
C GLY A 52 19.52 2.56 21.39
N LEU A 53 20.65 2.51 20.68
CA LEU A 53 20.72 1.97 19.31
C LEU A 53 20.37 0.48 19.27
N ILE A 54 20.93 -0.33 20.17
CA ILE A 54 20.62 -1.76 20.28
C ILE A 54 19.13 -1.97 20.54
N THR A 55 18.55 -1.17 21.46
CA THR A 55 17.12 -1.23 21.77
C THR A 55 16.27 -0.89 20.55
N LEU A 56 16.63 0.16 19.80
CA LEU A 56 15.92 0.57 18.58
C LEU A 56 15.96 -0.53 17.51
N VAL A 57 17.13 -1.13 17.29
CA VAL A 57 17.29 -2.26 16.35
C VAL A 57 16.46 -3.46 16.81
N GLY A 58 16.47 -3.77 18.10
CA GLY A 58 15.67 -4.85 18.68
C GLY A 58 14.17 -4.65 18.46
N VAL A 59 13.64 -3.48 18.82
CA VAL A 59 12.21 -3.15 18.62
C VAL A 59 11.84 -3.22 17.14
N ASN A 60 12.66 -2.66 16.25
CA ASN A 60 12.39 -2.69 14.82
C ASN A 60 12.39 -4.12 14.25
N ALA A 61 13.29 -4.98 14.72
CA ALA A 61 13.31 -6.39 14.35
C ALA A 61 12.02 -7.11 14.83
N THR A 62 11.60 -6.89 16.07
CA THR A 62 10.37 -7.47 16.61
C THR A 62 9.12 -7.02 15.84
N LEU A 63 9.01 -5.73 15.52
CA LEU A 63 7.91 -5.21 14.72
C LEU A 63 7.86 -5.85 13.32
N LYS A 64 9.01 -5.93 12.65
CA LYS A 64 9.12 -6.56 11.33
C LYS A 64 8.73 -8.05 11.36
N HIS A 65 9.14 -8.78 12.40
CA HIS A 65 8.73 -10.17 12.59
C HIS A 65 7.21 -10.31 12.79
N ARG A 66 6.62 -9.45 13.63
CA ARG A 66 5.19 -9.45 13.89
C ARG A 66 4.37 -9.12 12.64
N ASP A 67 4.73 -8.07 11.91
CA ASP A 67 4.04 -7.66 10.68
C ASP A 67 4.06 -8.77 9.64
N ARG A 68 5.18 -9.48 9.55
CA ARG A 68 5.35 -10.62 8.67
C ARG A 68 4.46 -11.79 9.07
N GLU A 69 4.42 -12.17 10.35
CA GLU A 69 3.53 -13.25 10.83
C GLU A 69 2.07 -12.92 10.54
N LEU A 70 1.63 -11.71 10.88
CA LEU A 70 0.27 -11.23 10.60
C LEU A 70 -0.04 -11.25 9.10
N PHE A 71 0.93 -10.88 8.26
CA PHE A 71 0.79 -10.99 6.82
C PHE A 71 0.63 -12.45 6.38
N LEU A 72 1.52 -13.36 6.80
CA LEU A 72 1.47 -14.76 6.38
C LEU A 72 0.18 -15.46 6.77
N ILE A 73 -0.36 -15.15 7.96
CA ILE A 73 -1.65 -15.69 8.43
C ILE A 73 -2.80 -15.27 7.51
N SER A 74 -2.81 -14.01 7.06
CA SER A 74 -3.90 -13.47 6.23
C SER A 74 -3.66 -13.55 4.71
N ALA A 75 -2.43 -13.82 4.28
CA ALA A 75 -2.03 -13.76 2.88
C ALA A 75 -2.76 -14.79 2.02
N THR A 76 -2.92 -16.03 2.50
CA THR A 76 -3.63 -17.07 1.75
C THR A 76 -5.09 -16.72 1.53
N GLU A 77 -5.77 -16.20 2.55
CA GLU A 77 -7.17 -15.76 2.42
C GLU A 77 -7.32 -14.60 1.43
N LYS A 78 -6.42 -13.61 1.52
CA LYS A 78 -6.40 -12.49 0.57
C LYS A 78 -6.15 -12.95 -0.85
N LEU A 79 -5.18 -13.84 -1.06
CA LEU A 79 -4.87 -14.42 -2.37
C LEU A 79 -6.07 -15.17 -2.95
N LEU A 80 -6.72 -16.02 -2.16
CA LEU A 80 -7.92 -16.74 -2.60
C LEU A 80 -9.08 -15.79 -2.94
N ALA A 81 -9.26 -14.73 -2.14
CA ALA A 81 -10.29 -13.73 -2.41
C ALA A 81 -10.03 -12.98 -3.72
N VAL A 82 -8.79 -12.53 -3.96
CA VAL A 82 -8.40 -11.85 -5.20
C VAL A 82 -8.49 -12.80 -6.40
N ASP A 83 -8.10 -14.07 -6.25
CA ASP A 83 -8.21 -15.07 -7.32
C ASP A 83 -9.66 -15.38 -7.70
N LYS A 84 -10.56 -15.43 -6.71
CA LYS A 84 -12.00 -15.55 -6.94
C LYS A 84 -12.55 -14.33 -7.68
N LEU A 85 -12.13 -13.11 -7.31
CA LEU A 85 -12.51 -11.88 -8.00
C LEU A 85 -12.07 -11.90 -9.46
N ILE A 86 -10.80 -12.24 -9.71
CA ILE A 86 -10.25 -12.36 -11.06
C ILE A 86 -11.04 -13.39 -11.86
N THR A 87 -11.27 -14.58 -11.31
CA THR A 87 -12.00 -15.65 -11.99
C THR A 87 -13.41 -15.21 -12.39
N ASN A 88 -14.13 -14.55 -11.48
CA ASN A 88 -15.49 -14.05 -11.73
C ASN A 88 -15.54 -12.96 -12.80
N LEU A 89 -14.50 -12.12 -12.91
CA LEU A 89 -14.47 -10.98 -13.83
C LEU A 89 -13.83 -11.33 -15.19
N LYS A 90 -13.00 -12.38 -15.23
CA LYS A 90 -12.24 -12.79 -16.42
C LYS A 90 -13.13 -13.12 -17.60
N GLU A 91 -14.30 -13.70 -17.34
CA GLU A 91 -15.24 -14.08 -18.41
C GLU A 91 -15.64 -12.87 -19.26
N PHE A 92 -16.00 -11.76 -18.62
CA PHE A 92 -16.38 -10.52 -19.32
C PHE A 92 -15.22 -9.95 -20.13
N SER A 93 -14.02 -9.91 -19.55
CA SER A 93 -12.83 -9.43 -20.26
C SER A 93 -12.56 -10.26 -21.50
N ASN A 94 -12.64 -11.60 -21.40
CA ASN A 94 -12.43 -12.49 -22.54
C ASN A 94 -13.51 -12.30 -23.62
N ARG A 95 -14.78 -12.20 -23.22
CA ARG A 95 -15.90 -11.99 -24.16
C ARG A 95 -15.74 -10.67 -24.91
N ILE A 96 -15.40 -9.60 -24.22
CA ILE A 96 -15.13 -8.29 -24.83
C ILE A 96 -14.00 -8.38 -25.87
N THR A 97 -12.89 -9.04 -25.53
CA THR A 97 -11.80 -9.25 -26.49
C THR A 97 -12.23 -10.06 -27.72
N ILE A 98 -13.04 -11.11 -27.53
CA ILE A 98 -13.54 -11.94 -28.62
C ILE A 98 -14.50 -11.13 -29.52
N ILE A 99 -15.39 -10.34 -28.92
CA ILE A 99 -16.35 -9.49 -29.66
C ILE A 99 -15.60 -8.43 -30.47
N ASP A 100 -14.62 -7.76 -29.87
CA ASP A 100 -13.85 -6.71 -30.56
C ASP A 100 -13.07 -7.27 -31.76
N ALA A 101 -12.50 -8.47 -31.61
CA ALA A 101 -11.80 -9.19 -32.67
C ALA A 101 -12.71 -9.84 -33.73
N SER A 102 -14.03 -9.87 -33.52
CA SER A 102 -14.98 -10.53 -34.42
C SER A 102 -15.18 -9.76 -35.74
N SER A 103 -15.81 -10.39 -36.73
CA SER A 103 -16.18 -9.76 -38.01
C SER A 103 -17.57 -9.11 -38.01
N LEU A 104 -18.13 -8.84 -36.82
CA LEU A 104 -19.39 -8.10 -36.69
C LEU A 104 -19.25 -6.67 -37.24
N ASP A 105 -20.36 -6.10 -37.71
CA ASP A 105 -20.40 -4.67 -38.01
C ASP A 105 -20.23 -3.82 -36.74
N SER A 106 -19.81 -2.58 -36.94
CA SER A 106 -19.48 -1.61 -35.87
C SER A 106 -20.63 -1.41 -34.88
N GLU A 107 -21.87 -1.31 -35.36
CA GLU A 107 -23.04 -1.07 -34.51
C GLU A 107 -23.31 -2.27 -33.59
N ASN A 108 -23.29 -3.48 -34.15
CA ASN A 108 -23.46 -4.71 -33.38
C ASN A 108 -22.30 -4.97 -32.39
N LYS A 109 -21.06 -4.59 -32.75
CA LYS A 109 -19.92 -4.62 -31.81
C LYS A 109 -20.14 -3.68 -30.63
N CYS A 110 -20.47 -2.42 -30.91
CA CYS A 110 -20.74 -1.42 -29.89
C CYS A 110 -21.83 -1.87 -28.92
N LEU A 111 -22.94 -2.40 -29.44
CA LEU A 111 -24.04 -2.91 -28.62
C LEU A 111 -23.60 -4.09 -27.73
N SER A 112 -22.88 -5.05 -28.30
CA SER A 112 -22.45 -6.27 -27.59
C SER A 112 -21.42 -5.96 -26.49
N ILE A 113 -20.45 -5.09 -26.79
CA ILE A 113 -19.45 -4.64 -25.80
C ILE A 113 -20.12 -3.84 -24.68
N LEU A 114 -21.09 -2.98 -24.99
CA LEU A 114 -21.83 -2.24 -23.99
C LEU A 114 -22.59 -3.16 -23.03
N GLN A 115 -23.23 -4.22 -23.55
CA GLN A 115 -23.91 -5.22 -22.74
C GLN A 115 -22.96 -5.94 -21.79
N GLU A 116 -21.82 -6.43 -22.29
CA GLU A 116 -20.80 -7.07 -21.47
C GLU A 116 -20.18 -6.11 -20.44
N ALA A 117 -19.95 -4.85 -20.82
CA ALA A 117 -19.46 -3.80 -19.92
C ALA A 117 -20.45 -3.51 -18.78
N HIS A 118 -21.75 -3.53 -19.05
CA HIS A 118 -22.78 -3.38 -18.02
C HIS A 118 -22.83 -4.56 -17.05
N LEU A 119 -22.67 -5.79 -17.55
CA LEU A 119 -22.59 -6.98 -16.70
C LEU A 119 -21.32 -6.95 -15.85
N PHE A 120 -20.18 -6.59 -16.43
CA PHE A 120 -18.93 -6.39 -15.71
C PHE A 120 -19.09 -5.34 -14.60
N TYR A 121 -19.69 -4.18 -14.90
CA TYR A 121 -19.93 -3.13 -13.92
C TYR A 121 -20.76 -3.62 -12.73
N LYS A 122 -21.86 -4.34 -13.00
CA LYS A 122 -22.71 -4.93 -11.95
C LYS A 122 -21.95 -5.95 -11.12
N GLN A 123 -21.17 -6.81 -11.75
CA GLN A 123 -20.40 -7.82 -11.05
C GLN A 123 -19.32 -7.18 -10.17
N LEU A 124 -18.65 -6.13 -10.66
CA LEU A 124 -17.66 -5.38 -9.90
C LEU A 124 -18.29 -4.72 -8.67
N ASP A 125 -19.46 -4.09 -8.82
CA ASP A 125 -20.21 -3.47 -7.73
C ASP A 125 -20.67 -4.49 -6.67
N ALA A 126 -21.17 -5.65 -7.11
CA ALA A 126 -21.56 -6.74 -6.22
C ALA A 126 -20.38 -7.30 -5.39
N ASN A 127 -19.15 -7.11 -5.86
CA ASN A 127 -17.93 -7.58 -5.19
C ASN A 127 -17.14 -6.45 -4.52
N LYS A 128 -17.73 -5.26 -4.35
CA LYS A 128 -17.04 -4.08 -3.81
C LYS A 128 -16.44 -4.32 -2.42
N GLU A 129 -17.16 -5.00 -1.52
CA GLU A 129 -16.65 -5.32 -0.18
C GLU A 129 -15.37 -6.17 -0.24
N LEU A 130 -15.34 -7.18 -1.12
CA LEU A 130 -14.16 -8.04 -1.29
C LEU A 130 -12.96 -7.27 -1.83
N ILE A 131 -13.19 -6.33 -2.76
CA ILE A 131 -12.16 -5.43 -3.28
C ILE A 131 -11.56 -4.60 -2.14
N TYR A 132 -12.40 -3.92 -1.36
CA TYR A 132 -11.96 -3.06 -0.26
C TYR A 132 -11.23 -3.80 0.85
N LYS A 133 -11.60 -5.06 1.12
CA LYS A 133 -10.99 -5.86 2.20
C LYS A 133 -9.65 -6.46 1.81
N ASN A 134 -9.44 -6.80 0.54
CA ASN A 134 -8.33 -7.67 0.12
C ASN A 134 -7.32 -7.00 -0.79
N ILE A 135 -7.64 -5.81 -1.32
CA ILE A 135 -6.77 -5.07 -2.24
C ILE A 135 -6.24 -3.82 -1.54
N ASP A 136 -5.00 -3.45 -1.85
CA ASP A 136 -4.38 -2.25 -1.31
C ASP A 136 -5.15 -1.00 -1.72
N TYR A 137 -5.27 -0.07 -0.78
CA TYR A 137 -6.13 1.10 -0.88
C TYR A 137 -5.89 1.94 -2.14
N ASP A 138 -4.63 2.13 -2.54
CA ASP A 138 -4.27 2.91 -3.73
C ASP A 138 -4.85 2.27 -5.00
N LYS A 139 -4.82 0.93 -5.10
CA LYS A 139 -5.43 0.20 -6.21
C LYS A 139 -6.95 0.22 -6.15
N VAL A 140 -7.55 0.13 -4.96
CA VAL A 140 -8.99 0.30 -4.77
C VAL A 140 -9.47 1.65 -5.31
N HIS A 141 -8.73 2.73 -5.03
CA HIS A 141 -9.04 4.06 -5.57
C HIS A 141 -9.01 4.12 -7.09
N MET A 142 -8.01 3.49 -7.71
CA MET A 142 -7.91 3.44 -9.17
C MET A 142 -9.06 2.62 -9.77
N ILE A 143 -9.41 1.47 -9.17
CA ILE A 143 -10.57 0.67 -9.58
C ILE A 143 -11.86 1.50 -9.48
N ASP A 144 -12.07 2.20 -8.36
CA ASP A 144 -13.23 3.06 -8.15
C ASP A 144 -13.28 4.20 -9.17
N TYR A 145 -12.13 4.79 -9.53
CA TYR A 145 -12.05 5.81 -10.57
C TYR A 145 -12.46 5.27 -11.94
N TYR A 146 -11.91 4.13 -12.36
CA TYR A 146 -12.28 3.51 -13.62
C TYR A 146 -13.75 3.07 -13.64
N GLN A 147 -14.26 2.51 -12.55
CA GLN A 147 -15.67 2.14 -12.41
C GLN A 147 -16.58 3.37 -12.52
N LYS A 148 -16.25 4.48 -11.83
CA LYS A 148 -17.02 5.73 -11.90
C LYS A 148 -17.06 6.32 -13.30
N THR A 149 -15.96 6.21 -14.05
CA THR A 149 -15.91 6.70 -15.44
C THR A 149 -16.54 5.74 -16.45
N LEU A 150 -16.65 4.45 -16.12
CA LEU A 150 -17.38 3.45 -16.91
C LEU A 150 -18.91 3.57 -16.75
N GLY A 151 -19.39 3.98 -15.57
CA GLY A 151 -20.82 4.10 -15.24
C GLY A 151 -21.64 4.97 -16.22
N PRO A 152 -21.18 6.17 -16.62
CA PRO A 152 -21.86 6.98 -17.62
C PRO A 152 -21.95 6.31 -19.00
N ILE A 153 -20.88 5.65 -19.45
CA ILE A 153 -20.82 5.00 -20.76
C ILE A 153 -21.80 3.82 -20.81
N THR A 154 -21.80 2.99 -19.77
CA THR A 154 -22.69 1.82 -19.66
C THR A 154 -24.19 2.15 -19.62
N ARG A 155 -24.56 3.40 -19.33
CA ARG A 155 -25.96 3.87 -19.31
C ARG A 155 -26.39 4.51 -20.63
N LYS A 156 -25.46 4.79 -21.53
CA LYS A 156 -25.73 5.44 -22.81
C LYS A 156 -26.12 4.39 -23.85
N LEU A 157 -27.17 4.65 -24.62
CA LEU A 157 -27.55 3.82 -25.76
C LEU A 157 -28.03 4.72 -26.92
N PRO A 158 -27.42 4.65 -28.12
CA PRO A 158 -26.22 3.90 -28.48
C PRO A 158 -24.91 4.58 -28.01
N ILE A 159 -23.81 3.82 -28.00
CA ILE A 159 -22.44 4.34 -27.85
C ILE A 159 -21.74 4.40 -29.22
N ASN A 160 -20.76 5.29 -29.38
CA ASN A 160 -19.91 5.34 -30.57
C ASN A 160 -18.64 4.48 -30.41
N GLU A 161 -17.82 4.37 -31.45
CA GLU A 161 -16.57 3.59 -31.43
C GLU A 161 -15.55 4.11 -30.39
N GLU A 162 -15.43 5.42 -30.20
CA GLU A 162 -14.54 6.00 -29.18
C GLU A 162 -14.95 5.61 -27.77
N GLU A 163 -16.26 5.62 -27.49
CA GLU A 163 -16.83 5.20 -26.21
C GLU A 163 -16.71 3.68 -26.00
N LYS A 164 -16.83 2.90 -27.08
CA LYS A 164 -16.58 1.46 -27.08
C LYS A 164 -15.12 1.18 -26.70
N ASP A 165 -14.15 1.83 -27.34
CA ASP A 165 -12.73 1.68 -27.02
C ASP A 165 -12.44 2.11 -25.57
N ALA A 166 -13.01 3.22 -25.11
CA ALA A 166 -12.89 3.68 -23.73
C ALA A 166 -13.49 2.68 -22.71
N CYS A 167 -14.58 2.00 -23.06
CA CYS A 167 -15.15 0.91 -22.26
C CYS A 167 -14.15 -0.25 -22.10
N ILE A 168 -13.57 -0.70 -23.21
CA ILE A 168 -12.59 -1.79 -23.24
C ILE A 168 -11.39 -1.42 -22.37
N GLU A 169 -10.81 -0.24 -22.58
CA GLU A 169 -9.64 0.25 -21.85
C GLU A 169 -9.88 0.27 -20.33
N LYS A 170 -11.03 0.78 -19.89
CA LYS A 170 -11.37 0.84 -18.45
C LYS A 170 -11.51 -0.54 -17.83
N ILE A 171 -12.15 -1.47 -18.53
CA ILE A 171 -12.32 -2.85 -18.05
C ILE A 171 -10.97 -3.56 -17.96
N GLN A 172 -10.13 -3.42 -18.99
CA GLN A 172 -8.78 -3.97 -19.01
C GLN A 172 -7.91 -3.35 -17.92
N SER A 173 -8.03 -2.05 -17.66
CA SER A 173 -7.30 -1.35 -16.60
C SER A 173 -7.67 -1.88 -15.21
N ILE A 174 -8.97 -2.06 -14.95
CA ILE A 174 -9.45 -2.66 -13.69
C ILE A 174 -8.90 -4.09 -13.55
N PHE A 175 -9.00 -4.90 -14.60
CA PHE A 175 -8.50 -6.27 -14.57
C PHE A 175 -6.98 -6.35 -14.37
N GLY A 176 -6.23 -5.44 -15.00
CA GLY A 176 -4.79 -5.28 -14.83
C GLY A 176 -4.39 -4.99 -13.37
N LEU A 177 -5.10 -4.06 -12.71
CA LEU A 177 -4.89 -3.76 -11.29
C LEU A 177 -5.15 -4.96 -10.37
N LEU A 178 -6.18 -5.77 -10.68
CA LEU A 178 -6.46 -6.99 -9.92
C LEU A 178 -5.33 -8.01 -10.07
N LEU A 179 -4.82 -8.22 -11.29
CA LEU A 179 -3.70 -9.12 -11.56
C LEU A 179 -2.41 -8.64 -10.90
N GLU A 180 -2.10 -7.35 -11.00
CA GLU A 180 -0.95 -6.74 -10.33
C GLU A 180 -1.04 -6.93 -8.81
N SER A 181 -2.21 -6.66 -8.21
CA SER A 181 -2.44 -6.89 -6.78
C SER A 181 -2.22 -8.34 -6.38
N LYS A 182 -2.66 -9.31 -7.20
CA LYS A 182 -2.40 -10.73 -6.96
C LYS A 182 -0.90 -11.03 -7.00
N ASN A 183 -0.21 -10.58 -8.04
CA ASN A 183 1.22 -10.85 -8.24
C ASN A 183 2.08 -10.26 -7.12
N GLU A 184 1.75 -9.06 -6.64
CA GLU A 184 2.42 -8.43 -5.50
C GLU A 184 2.20 -9.21 -4.20
N LEU A 185 0.95 -9.62 -3.94
CA LEU A 185 0.62 -10.45 -2.77
C LEU A 185 1.38 -11.78 -2.80
N GLU A 186 1.43 -12.46 -3.96
CA GLU A 186 2.17 -13.71 -4.14
C GLU A 186 3.68 -13.49 -3.94
N SER A 187 4.24 -12.47 -4.58
CA SER A 187 5.66 -12.14 -4.46
C SER A 187 6.06 -11.82 -3.02
N LYS A 188 5.24 -11.04 -2.31
CA LYS A 188 5.42 -10.72 -0.90
C LYS A 188 5.32 -11.96 -0.03
N TYR A 189 4.35 -12.85 -0.31
CA TYR A 189 4.21 -14.13 0.38
C TYR A 189 5.43 -15.02 0.21
N TYR A 190 5.93 -15.23 -1.01
CA TYR A 190 7.12 -16.07 -1.22
C TYR A 190 8.37 -15.47 -0.57
N LYS A 191 8.55 -14.15 -0.64
CA LYS A 191 9.63 -13.45 0.06
C LYS A 191 9.55 -13.68 1.58
N TYR A 192 8.38 -13.44 2.16
CA TYR A 192 8.11 -13.64 3.59
C TYR A 192 7.96 -15.10 3.99
N LYS A 193 7.96 -16.06 3.08
CA LYS A 193 8.08 -17.47 3.43
C LYS A 193 9.54 -17.88 3.46
N LYS A 194 10.32 -17.47 2.45
CA LYS A 194 11.75 -17.78 2.31
C LYS A 194 12.57 -17.26 3.49
N GLU A 195 12.36 -16.02 3.93
CA GLU A 195 13.14 -15.47 5.06
C GLU A 195 12.75 -16.11 6.43
N HIS A 196 11.76 -17.04 6.50
CA HIS A 196 11.14 -17.57 7.74
C HIS A 196 11.61 -19.00 7.97
N SER A 197 11.90 -19.68 6.87
CA SER A 197 12.53 -21.00 6.84
C SER A 197 14.06 -20.95 6.99
N ASN A 198 14.65 -19.75 7.03
CA ASN A 198 16.07 -19.48 7.33
C ASN A 198 16.19 -18.87 8.72
#